data_AF-A0A6L3EKY5-F1
#
_entry.id   AF-A0A6L3EKY5-F1
#
_cell.length_a   1.000
_cell.length_b   1.000
_cell.length_c   1.000
_cell.angle_alpha   90.00
_cell.angle_beta   90.00
_cell.angle_gamma   90.00
#
_symmetry.space_group_name_H-M   'P 1'
#
loop_
_entity.id
_entity.type
_entity.pdbx_description
1 polymer ?
#
loop_
_entity_poly.entity_id
_entity_poly.type
_entity_poly.pdbx_seq_one_letter_code
_entity_poly.pdbx_strand_id
1 'polypeptide(L)' 'MPDTSATMLMAFDFGTRKIGVAVGQDLTGTATGIASVRTSDSGDHFTAIADLIREWNPRGLVVGLPLDVEGRETGA' A
#
# COMPACT_ATOMS: atom_id res chain seq x y z
N MET A 1 -2.09 14.76 26.52
CA MET A 1 -2.74 13.55 25.96
C MET A 1 -2.01 13.24 24.67
N PRO A 2 -1.52 12.00 24.46
CA PRO A 2 -1.13 11.61 23.11
C PRO A 2 -2.37 11.64 22.22
N ASP A 3 -2.20 11.95 20.94
CA ASP A 3 -3.27 11.96 19.96
C ASP A 3 -3.89 10.56 19.87
N THR A 4 -5.13 10.39 20.34
CA THR A 4 -5.89 9.13 20.28
C THR A 4 -6.61 8.97 18.93
N SER A 5 -6.15 9.65 17.88
CA SER A 5 -6.72 9.50 16.55
C SER A 5 -6.17 8.24 15.90
N ALA A 6 -7.07 7.38 15.38
CA ALA A 6 -6.67 6.15 14.72
C ALA A 6 -5.70 6.45 13.57
N THR A 7 -4.51 5.83 13.61
CA THR A 7 -3.50 5.96 12.56
C THR A 7 -3.91 5.11 11.38
N MET A 8 -4.41 5.74 10.31
CA MET A 8 -4.68 5.07 9.04
C MET A 8 -3.39 4.92 8.23
N LEU A 9 -3.11 3.70 7.78
CA LEU A 9 -2.01 3.37 6.88
C LEU A 9 -2.56 2.80 5.58
N MET A 10 -1.85 3.03 4.48
CA MET A 10 -2.13 2.42 3.18
C MET A 10 -0.99 1.48 2.81
N ALA A 11 -1.33 0.24 2.45
CA ALA A 11 -0.38 -0.80 2.09
C ALA A 11 -0.49 -1.16 0.61
N PHE A 12 0.66 -1.40 -0.02
CA PHE A 12 0.79 -1.82 -1.41
C PHE A 12 1.52 -3.15 -1.49
N ASP A 13 0.91 -4.11 -2.17
CA ASP A 13 1.57 -5.33 -2.62
C ASP A 13 1.99 -5.15 -4.08
N PHE A 14 3.28 -4.93 -4.31
CA PHE A 14 3.82 -4.63 -5.63
C PHE A 14 3.97 -5.90 -6.47
N GLY A 15 3.35 -5.90 -7.65
CA GLY A 15 3.51 -6.96 -8.63
C GLY A 15 3.64 -6.41 -10.05
N THR A 16 4.38 -7.11 -10.90
CA THR A 16 4.69 -6.67 -12.28
C THR A 16 3.47 -6.54 -13.20
N ARG A 17 2.33 -7.13 -12.83
CA ARG A 17 1.06 -7.06 -13.57
C ARG A 17 -0.04 -6.27 -12.86
N LYS A 18 0.05 -6.17 -11.53
CA LYS A 18 -1.01 -5.63 -10.68
C LYS A 18 -0.42 -5.29 -9.31
N ILE A 19 -0.92 -4.20 -8.74
CA ILE A 19 -0.63 -3.77 -7.38
C ILE A 19 -1.91 -3.94 -6.55
N GLY A 20 -1.80 -4.72 -5.47
CA GLY A 20 -2.85 -4.80 -4.45
C GLY A 20 -2.79 -3.57 -3.56
N VAL A 21 -3.94 -2.98 -3.21
CA VAL A 21 -4.00 -1.82 -2.31
C VAL A 21 -4.95 -2.12 -1.15
N ALA A 22 -4.49 -1.92 0.07
CA ALA A 22 -5.28 -2.05 1.28
C ALA A 22 -5.11 -0.82 2.18
N VAL A 23 -6.11 -0.55 3.01
CA VAL A 23 -6.01 0.41 4.12
C VAL A 23 -6.24 -0.32 5.43
N GLY A 24 -5.53 0.11 6.47
CA GLY A 24 -5.68 -0.43 7.82
C GLY A 24 -5.51 0.65 8.86
N GLN A 25 -5.95 0.36 10.08
CA GLN A 25 -5.85 1.32 11.19
C GLN A 25 -5.55 0.61 12.51
N ASP A 26 -4.85 1.31 13.39
CA ASP A 26 -4.31 0.78 14.66
C ASP A 26 -5.36 0.60 15.77
N LEU A 27 -6.38 1.45 15.82
CA LEU A 27 -7.48 1.42 16.79
C LEU A 27 -8.27 0.10 16.77
N THR A 28 -8.56 -0.48 15.60
CA THR A 28 -9.19 -1.82 15.50
C THR A 28 -8.19 -2.92 15.16
N GLY A 29 -6.99 -2.57 14.68
CA GLY A 29 -6.00 -3.54 14.23
C GLY A 29 -6.44 -4.33 12.98
N THR A 30 -7.33 -3.76 12.17
CA THR A 30 -7.87 -4.42 10.97
C THR A 30 -7.42 -3.72 9.69
N ALA A 31 -7.33 -4.48 8.59
CA ALA A 31 -7.10 -3.96 7.25
C ALA A 31 -8.16 -4.47 6.27
N THR A 32 -8.38 -3.74 5.18
CA THR A 32 -9.31 -4.09 4.11
C THR A 32 -8.70 -3.75 2.75
N GLY A 33 -8.77 -4.68 1.80
CA GLY A 33 -8.38 -4.43 0.42
C GLY A 33 -9.38 -3.49 -0.25
N ILE A 34 -8.90 -2.39 -0.84
CA ILE A 34 -9.73 -1.34 -1.43
C ILE A 34 -9.58 -1.24 -2.96
N ALA A 35 -8.42 -1.64 -3.49
CA ALA A 35 -8.11 -1.56 -4.90
C ALA A 35 -6.97 -2.52 -5.27
N SER A 36 -6.36 -2.34 -6.43
CA SER A 36 -6.76 -3.10 -7.61
C SER A 36 -6.05 -2.60 -8.87
N VAL A 37 -4.86 -2.00 -8.74
CA VAL A 37 -4.28 -1.17 -9.79
C VAL A 37 -3.48 -2.02 -10.77
N ARG A 38 -3.82 -1.96 -12.06
CA ARG A 38 -3.05 -2.66 -13.11
C ARG A 38 -1.77 -1.87 -13.39
N THR A 39 -0.63 -2.55 -13.42
CA THR A 39 0.64 -1.93 -13.83
C THR A 39 0.69 -1.80 -15.35
N SER A 40 1.42 -0.79 -15.80
CA SER A 40 1.67 -0.52 -17.22
C SER A 40 3.06 0.06 -17.40
N ASP A 41 3.67 -0.21 -18.54
CA ASP A 41 5.00 0.33 -18.90
C ASP A 41 4.99 1.86 -19.04
N SER A 42 3.80 2.46 -19.26
CA SER A 42 3.61 3.91 -19.32
C SER A 42 3.74 4.61 -17.96
N GLY A 43 3.64 3.88 -16.84
CA GLY A 43 3.66 4.48 -15.50
C GLY A 43 2.32 5.07 -15.02
N ASP A 44 1.25 5.03 -15.82
CA ASP A 44 -0.05 5.65 -15.49
C ASP A 44 -0.68 5.12 -14.19
N HIS A 45 -0.29 3.92 -13.77
CA HIS A 45 -0.70 3.32 -12.50
C HIS A 45 -0.30 4.16 -11.28
N PHE A 46 0.76 4.96 -11.37
CA PHE A 46 1.12 5.90 -10.31
C PHE A 46 0.10 7.03 -10.14
N THR A 47 -0.59 7.43 -11.20
CA THR A 47 -1.70 8.41 -11.11
C THR A 47 -2.85 7.82 -10.29
N ALA A 48 -3.23 6.56 -10.56
CA ALA A 48 -4.26 5.87 -9.78
C ALA A 48 -3.85 5.70 -8.31
N ILE A 49 -2.58 5.40 -8.02
CA ILE A 49 -2.05 5.35 -6.66
C ILE A 49 -2.11 6.73 -5.99
N ALA A 50 -1.73 7.79 -6.69
CA ALA A 50 -1.80 9.16 -6.17
C ALA A 50 -3.24 9.59 -5.86
N ASP A 51 -4.21 9.18 -6.68
CA ASP A 51 -5.64 9.40 -6.43
C ASP A 51 -6.09 8.71 -5.15
N LEU A 52 -5.73 7.43 -4.97
CA LEU A 52 -6.04 6.68 -3.75
C LEU A 52 -5.41 7.32 -2.51
N ILE A 53 -4.14 7.74 -2.58
CA ILE A 53 -3.47 8.42 -1.46
C ILE A 53 -4.19 9.72 -1.11
N ARG A 54 -4.61 10.51 -2.10
CA ARG A 54 -5.37 11.75 -1.87
C ARG A 54 -6.75 11.49 -1.27
N GLU A 55 -7.45 10.47 -1.74
CA GLU A 55 -8.77 10.10 -1.27
C GLU A 55 -8.75 9.64 0.19
N TRP A 56 -7.82 8.75 0.54
CA TRP A 56 -7.77 8.13 1.86
C TRP A 56 -6.91 8.91 2.87
N ASN A 57 -6.05 9.82 2.40
CA ASN A 57 -5.16 10.64 3.21
C ASN A 57 -4.45 9.85 4.35
N PRO A 58 -3.77 8.74 4.04
CA PRO A 58 -3.17 7.90 5.06
C PRO A 58 -2.02 8.64 5.75
N ARG A 59 -1.80 8.35 7.03
CA ARG A 59 -0.69 8.89 7.82
C ARG A 59 0.65 8.29 7.42
N GLY A 60 0.64 7.14 6.76
CA GLY A 60 1.84 6.48 6.26
C GLY A 60 1.53 5.46 5.18
N LEU A 61 2.55 5.14 4.39
CA LEU A 61 2.51 4.16 3.32
C LEU A 61 3.40 2.97 3.68
N VAL A 62 2.95 1.76 3.33
CA VAL A 62 3.68 0.50 3.51
C VAL A 62 3.77 -0.17 2.15
N VAL A 63 4.97 -0.61 1.76
CA VAL A 63 5.19 -1.32 0.49
C VAL A 63 5.82 -2.67 0.79
N GLY A 64 5.25 -3.75 0.25
CA GLY A 64 5.81 -5.09 0.37
C GLY A 64 7.16 -5.18 -0.34
N LEU A 65 8.19 -5.62 0.39
CA LEU A 65 9.50 -5.95 -0.16
C LEU A 65 9.57 -7.46 -0.43
N PRO A 66 9.69 -7.91 -1.68
CA PRO A 66 9.74 -9.35 -1.99
C PRO A 66 11.09 -9.95 -1.60
N LEU A 67 11.06 -10.95 -0.72
CA LEU A 67 12.24 -11.66 -0.24
C LEU A 67 12.20 -13.14 -0.69
N ASP A 68 13.37 -13.74 -0.87
CA ASP A 68 13.52 -15.19 -1.06
C ASP A 68 13.34 -15.94 0.28
N VAL A 69 13.45 -17.26 0.22
CA VAL A 69 13.30 -18.11 1.40
C VAL A 69 14.43 -17.91 2.43
N GLU A 70 15.55 -17.33 2.01
CA GLU A 70 16.66 -16.93 2.87
C GLU A 70 16.57 -15.47 3.35
N GLY A 71 15.48 -14.75 3.01
CA GLY A 71 15.26 -13.36 3.42
C GLY A 71 16.08 -12.34 2.62
N ARG A 72 16.67 -12.72 1.49
CA ARG A 72 17.37 -11.81 0.59
C ARG A 72 16.40 -11.17 -0.40
N GLU A 73 16.67 -9.93 -0.77
CA GLU A 73 15.88 -9.22 -1.77
C GLU A 73 15.91 -9.97 -3.11
N THR A 74 14.72 -10.23 -3.66
CA THR A 74 14.57 -10.94 -4.95
C THR A 74 14.39 -10.00 -6.13
N GLY A 75 14.25 -8.70 -5.87
CA GLY A 75 14.02 -7.66 -6.87
C GLY A 75 15.10 -6.57 -6.81
N ALA A 76 15.79 -6.42 -7.94
CA ALA A 76 16.39 -5.18 -8.43
C ALA A 76 15.84 -4.92 -9.84
#